data_AF-G8LVV7-F1
#
_entry.id   AF-G8LVV7-F1
#
_cell.length_a   1.000
_cell.length_b   1.000
_cell.length_c   1.000
_cell.angle_alpha   90.00
_cell.angle_beta   90.00
_cell.angle_gamma   90.00
#
_symmetry.space_group_name_H-M   'P 1'
#
loop_
_entity.id
_entity.type
_entity.pdbx_description
1 polymer ?
#
loop_
_entity_poly.entity_id
_entity_poly.type
_entity_poly.pdbx_seq_one_letter_code
_entity_poly.pdbx_strand_id
1 'polypeptide(L)'
;MRSKLIEGSVIDMKLKLLNILSGICFFISSACLMSVPFLDLKEGFTTVAYIFAGLFWFGLICGLVLQIILANACKGLPTIKKNKKILRIIRIIFWVLLITVIPVIAFFNNNRFLLPVNLFLVFLSAEIYWVIRQMGRLNENER
;
A
#
# COMPACT_ATOMS: atom_id res chain seq x y z
N MET A 1 5.23 -38.20 2.43
CA MET A 1 4.79 -37.32 3.55
C MET A 1 5.74 -36.14 3.78
N ARG A 2 7.08 -36.33 3.79
CA ARG A 2 8.06 -35.22 3.86
C ARG A 2 7.99 -34.22 2.70
N SER A 3 7.72 -34.64 1.46
CA SER A 3 7.73 -33.69 0.33
C SER A 3 6.55 -32.70 0.35
N LYS A 4 5.36 -33.12 0.81
CA LYS A 4 4.21 -32.21 1.00
C LYS A 4 4.44 -31.16 2.09
N LEU A 5 5.21 -31.49 3.13
CA LEU A 5 5.60 -30.56 4.20
C LEU A 5 6.63 -29.52 3.72
N ILE A 6 7.54 -29.92 2.82
CA ILE A 6 8.52 -29.01 2.21
C ILE A 6 7.85 -28.13 1.16
N GLU A 7 6.92 -28.66 0.37
CA GLU A 7 6.12 -27.86 -0.58
C GLU A 7 5.29 -26.80 0.14
N GLY A 8 4.66 -27.14 1.27
CA GLY A 8 3.91 -26.20 2.10
C GLY A 8 4.78 -25.02 2.56
N SER A 9 5.95 -25.28 3.15
CA SER A 9 6.82 -24.23 3.68
C SER A 9 7.42 -23.32 2.60
N VAL A 10 7.71 -23.86 1.41
CA VAL A 10 8.20 -23.09 0.26
C VAL A 10 7.11 -22.17 -0.30
N ILE A 11 5.85 -22.63 -0.32
CA ILE A 11 4.71 -21.82 -0.76
C ILE A 11 4.47 -20.66 0.21
N ASP A 12 4.56 -20.89 1.53
CA ASP A 12 4.41 -19.84 2.55
C ASP A 12 5.50 -18.76 2.46
N MET A 13 6.77 -19.15 2.25
CA MET A 13 7.85 -18.18 2.02
C MET A 13 7.63 -17.33 0.77
N LYS A 14 7.18 -17.94 -0.33
CA LYS A 14 6.87 -17.21 -1.58
C LYS A 14 5.73 -16.22 -1.39
N LEU A 15 4.68 -16.58 -0.65
CA LEU A 15 3.55 -15.70 -0.35
C LEU A 15 3.96 -14.52 0.56
N LYS A 16 4.80 -14.76 1.57
CA LYS A 16 5.37 -13.70 2.42
C LYS A 16 6.22 -12.73 1.59
N LEU A 17 7.05 -13.25 0.70
CA LEU A 17 7.85 -12.44 -0.21
C LEU A 17 6.97 -11.61 -1.15
N LEU A 18 5.90 -12.20 -1.69
CA LEU A 18 4.95 -11.49 -2.55
C LEU A 18 4.25 -10.34 -1.82
N ASN A 19 3.92 -10.53 -0.54
CA ASN A 19 3.34 -9.48 0.31
C ASN A 19 4.30 -8.31 0.54
N ILE A 20 5.57 -8.61 0.82
CA ILE A 20 6.61 -7.59 1.00
C ILE A 20 6.86 -6.86 -0.32
N LEU A 21 6.97 -7.59 -1.43
CA LEU A 21 7.19 -7.01 -2.75
C LEU A 21 6.02 -6.12 -3.17
N SER A 22 4.78 -6.54 -2.90
CA SER A 22 3.59 -5.70 -3.07
C SER A 22 3.70 -4.42 -2.25
N GLY A 23 4.09 -4.52 -0.97
CA GLY A 23 4.31 -3.37 -0.11
C GLY A 23 5.37 -2.40 -0.63
N ILE A 24 6.47 -2.92 -1.20
CA ILE A 24 7.53 -2.11 -1.81
C ILE A 24 7.02 -1.42 -3.08
N CYS A 25 6.32 -2.13 -3.98
CA CYS A 25 5.75 -1.54 -5.20
C CYS A 25 4.79 -0.40 -4.88
N PHE A 26 3.95 -0.61 -3.86
CA PHE A 26 3.04 0.41 -3.35
C PHE A 26 3.79 1.59 -2.72
N PHE A 27 4.78 1.33 -1.89
CA PHE A 27 5.58 2.39 -1.27
C PHE A 27 6.31 3.26 -2.31
N ILE A 28 6.84 2.64 -3.37
CA ILE A 28 7.45 3.38 -4.50
C ILE A 28 6.40 4.24 -5.20
N SER A 29 5.19 3.71 -5.40
CA SER A 29 4.07 4.46 -5.97
C SER A 29 3.72 5.67 -5.09
N SER A 30 3.44 5.47 -3.80
CA SER A 30 3.09 6.56 -2.90
C SER A 30 4.23 7.58 -2.78
N ALA A 31 5.48 7.15 -2.72
CA ALA A 31 6.65 8.05 -2.69
C ALA A 31 6.72 8.99 -3.91
N CYS A 32 6.19 8.59 -5.08
CA CYS A 32 6.11 9.48 -6.25
C CYS A 32 5.24 10.72 -5.99
N LEU A 33 4.27 10.66 -5.08
CA LEU A 33 3.47 11.82 -4.68
C LEU A 33 4.33 12.87 -3.96
N MET A 34 5.37 12.47 -3.23
CA MET A 34 6.29 13.43 -2.60
C MET A 34 7.16 14.18 -3.59
N SER A 35 7.32 13.67 -4.82
CA SER A 35 8.03 14.34 -5.91
C SER A 35 7.19 15.44 -6.58
N VAL A 36 5.85 15.36 -6.50
CA VAL A 36 4.90 16.32 -7.09
C VAL A 36 5.20 17.80 -6.77
N PRO A 37 5.48 18.21 -5.51
CA PRO A 37 5.77 19.62 -5.23
C PRO A 37 7.09 20.13 -5.84
N PHE A 38 8.00 19.23 -6.21
CA PHE A 38 9.28 19.55 -6.85
C PHE A 38 9.19 19.57 -8.38
N LEU A 39 8.09 19.08 -8.95
CA LEU A 39 7.82 19.16 -10.37
C LEU A 39 7.28 20.56 -10.67
N ASP A 40 8.00 21.32 -11.49
CA ASP A 40 7.58 22.67 -11.86
C ASP A 40 6.45 22.61 -12.90
N LEU A 41 5.24 22.35 -12.41
CA LEU A 41 4.01 22.23 -13.19
C LEU A 41 3.56 23.58 -13.80
N LYS A 42 4.27 24.68 -13.53
CA LYS A 42 3.95 26.03 -14.03
C LYS A 42 4.35 26.24 -15.49
N GLU A 43 5.37 25.53 -15.99
CA GLU A 43 5.85 25.67 -17.37
C GLU A 43 5.22 24.65 -18.34
N GLY A 44 4.20 23.90 -17.88
CA GLY A 44 3.57 22.81 -18.61
C GLY A 44 3.93 21.44 -18.03
N PHE A 45 3.26 20.39 -18.52
CA PHE A 45 3.57 19.02 -18.10
C PHE A 45 4.92 18.59 -18.68
N THR A 46 5.98 18.71 -17.87
CA THR A 46 7.31 18.27 -18.24
C THR A 46 7.36 16.75 -18.41
N THR A 47 8.25 16.25 -19.28
CA THR A 47 8.47 14.81 -19.48
C THR A 47 8.68 14.07 -18.16
N VAL A 48 9.36 14.72 -17.21
CA VAL A 48 9.62 14.20 -15.87
C VAL A 48 8.32 13.95 -15.10
N ALA A 49 7.33 14.84 -15.20
CA ALA A 49 6.03 14.66 -14.56
C ALA A 49 5.27 13.43 -15.10
N TYR A 50 5.33 13.19 -16.42
CA TYR A 50 4.74 11.99 -17.03
C TYR A 50 5.46 10.71 -16.60
N ILE A 51 6.78 10.74 -16.43
CA ILE A 51 7.56 9.60 -15.93
C ILE A 51 7.12 9.27 -14.49
N PHE A 52 7.04 10.25 -13.59
CA PHE A 52 6.58 10.03 -12.21
C PHE A 52 5.13 9.58 -12.16
N ALA A 53 4.25 10.14 -12.98
CA ALA A 53 2.87 9.68 -13.08
C ALA A 53 2.79 8.22 -13.57
N GLY A 54 3.57 7.86 -14.59
CA GLY A 54 3.67 6.49 -15.08
C GLY A 54 4.18 5.53 -13.99
N LEU A 55 5.22 5.93 -13.25
CA LEU A 55 5.78 5.14 -12.15
C LEU A 55 4.75 4.95 -11.02
N PHE A 56 4.01 6.01 -10.68
CA PHE A 56 2.91 5.99 -9.72
C PHE A 56 1.86 4.95 -10.13
N TRP A 57 1.31 5.06 -11.33
CA TRP A 57 0.27 4.15 -11.81
C TRP A 57 0.76 2.72 -11.95
N PHE A 58 1.97 2.53 -12.46
CA PHE A 58 2.57 1.20 -12.61
C PHE A 58 2.75 0.52 -11.24
N GLY A 59 3.31 1.22 -10.26
CA GLY A 59 3.47 0.70 -8.89
C GLY A 59 2.14 0.39 -8.21
N LEU A 60 1.13 1.24 -8.41
CA LEU A 60 -0.20 1.09 -7.83
C LEU A 60 -0.93 -0.13 -8.42
N ILE A 61 -0.92 -0.28 -9.75
CA ILE A 61 -1.53 -1.41 -10.45
C ILE A 61 -0.81 -2.70 -10.08
N CYS A 62 0.52 -2.72 -10.13
CA CYS A 62 1.33 -3.89 -9.79
C CYS A 62 1.07 -4.33 -8.34
N GLY A 63 1.12 -3.38 -7.41
CA GLY A 63 0.81 -3.62 -6.00
C GLY A 63 -0.59 -4.21 -5.80
N LEU A 64 -1.61 -3.66 -6.48
CA LEU A 64 -3.00 -4.13 -6.38
C LEU A 64 -3.16 -5.55 -6.91
N VAL A 65 -2.58 -5.85 -8.09
CA VAL A 65 -2.64 -7.18 -8.69
C VAL A 65 -1.99 -8.21 -7.74
N LEU A 66 -0.82 -7.90 -7.17
CA LEU A 66 -0.17 -8.78 -6.19
C LEU A 66 -1.03 -8.97 -4.93
N GLN A 67 -1.65 -7.91 -4.38
CA GLN A 67 -2.57 -8.03 -3.24
C GLN A 67 -3.79 -8.89 -3.57
N ILE A 68 -4.34 -8.80 -4.78
CA ILE A 68 -5.50 -9.60 -5.21
C ILE A 68 -5.12 -11.07 -5.33
N ILE A 69 -3.98 -11.38 -5.96
CA ILE A 69 -3.44 -12.75 -6.05
C ILE A 69 -3.25 -13.31 -4.63
N LEU A 70 -2.64 -12.53 -3.74
CA LEU A 70 -2.40 -12.93 -2.36
C LEU A 70 -3.71 -13.11 -1.57
N ALA A 71 -4.69 -12.24 -1.78
CA ALA A 71 -6.01 -12.34 -1.15
C ALA A 71 -6.77 -13.59 -1.61
N ASN A 72 -6.67 -13.94 -2.89
CA ASN A 72 -7.24 -15.17 -3.45
C ASN A 72 -6.54 -16.42 -2.92
N ALA A 73 -5.20 -16.42 -2.87
CA ALA A 73 -4.43 -17.52 -2.27
C ALA A 73 -4.77 -17.70 -0.78
N CYS A 74 -4.99 -16.60 -0.06
CA CYS A 74 -5.34 -16.62 1.35
C CYS A 74 -6.83 -16.85 1.63
N LYS A 75 -7.74 -16.89 0.64
CA LYS A 75 -9.22 -16.98 0.86
C LYS A 75 -9.64 -18.14 1.76
N GLY A 76 -8.90 -19.25 1.76
CA GLY A 76 -9.16 -20.43 2.60
C GLY A 76 -8.61 -20.35 4.02
N LEU A 77 -7.80 -19.35 4.36
CA LEU A 77 -7.16 -19.23 5.68
C LEU A 77 -8.05 -18.47 6.67
N PRO A 78 -8.21 -18.97 7.92
CA PRO A 78 -8.98 -18.31 8.96
C PRO A 78 -8.46 -16.89 9.21
N THR A 79 -9.40 -15.97 9.47
CA THR A 79 -9.08 -14.55 9.64
C THR A 79 -8.68 -14.28 11.09
N ILE A 80 -7.43 -13.84 11.30
CA ILE A 80 -6.85 -13.73 12.64
C ILE A 80 -7.53 -12.67 13.53
N LYS A 81 -7.84 -13.06 14.78
CA LYS A 81 -8.26 -12.17 15.88
C LYS A 81 -7.13 -11.33 16.51
N LYS A 82 -5.85 -11.75 16.44
CA LYS A 82 -4.69 -11.15 17.12
C LYS A 82 -4.33 -9.73 16.67
N ASN A 83 -4.32 -9.45 15.36
CA ASN A 83 -3.95 -8.11 14.84
C ASN A 83 -5.13 -7.14 14.72
N LYS A 84 -6.30 -7.51 15.24
CA LYS A 84 -7.55 -6.75 15.07
C LYS A 84 -7.49 -5.36 15.72
N LYS A 85 -6.72 -5.19 16.82
CA LYS A 85 -6.49 -3.89 17.46
C LYS A 85 -5.64 -2.96 16.57
N ILE A 86 -4.50 -3.45 16.08
CA ILE A 86 -3.59 -2.70 15.22
C ILE A 86 -4.30 -2.30 13.91
N LEU A 87 -4.97 -3.26 13.26
CA LEU A 87 -5.74 -3.00 12.04
C LEU A 87 -6.86 -1.98 12.27
N ARG A 88 -7.50 -1.98 13.46
CA ARG A 88 -8.51 -0.98 13.81
C ARG A 88 -7.90 0.41 13.97
N ILE A 89 -6.75 0.53 14.62
CA ILE A 89 -6.02 1.80 14.78
C ILE A 89 -5.64 2.36 13.41
N ILE A 90 -5.00 1.54 12.56
CA ILE A 90 -4.60 1.97 11.21
C ILE A 90 -5.82 2.40 10.39
N ARG A 91 -6.94 1.66 10.50
CA ARG A 91 -8.18 2.05 9.84
C ARG A 91 -8.72 3.39 10.33
N ILE A 92 -8.67 3.67 11.64
CA ILE A 92 -9.08 4.97 12.19
C ILE A 92 -8.15 6.08 11.66
N ILE A 93 -6.83 5.86 11.69
CA ILE A 93 -5.85 6.81 11.16
C ILE A 93 -6.13 7.10 9.68
N PHE A 94 -6.39 6.08 8.87
CA PHE A 94 -6.77 6.24 7.46
C PHE A 94 -8.00 7.13 7.29
N TRP A 95 -9.07 6.90 8.07
CA TRP A 95 -10.28 7.75 8.01
C TRP A 95 -10.01 9.19 8.43
N VAL A 96 -9.21 9.40 9.48
CA VAL A 96 -8.81 10.73 9.93
C VAL A 96 -8.04 11.45 8.82
N LEU A 97 -7.02 10.79 8.24
CA LEU A 97 -6.24 11.34 7.13
C LEU A 97 -7.13 11.66 5.92
N LEU A 98 -8.02 10.75 5.54
CA LEU A 98 -8.95 10.96 4.43
C LEU A 98 -9.86 12.18 4.66
N ILE A 99 -10.40 12.35 5.87
CA ILE A 99 -11.23 13.52 6.23
C ILE A 99 -10.40 14.80 6.15
N THR A 100 -9.11 14.77 6.56
CA THR A 100 -8.23 15.95 6.47
C THR A 100 -7.87 16.36 5.05
N VAL A 101 -8.06 15.50 4.04
CA VAL A 101 -7.86 15.87 2.63
C VAL A 101 -8.83 16.97 2.21
N ILE A 102 -10.08 16.92 2.67
CA ILE A 102 -11.14 17.88 2.32
C ILE A 102 -10.76 19.33 2.70
N PRO A 103 -10.41 19.65 3.97
CA PRO A 103 -10.01 21.00 4.34
C PRO A 103 -8.66 21.39 3.71
N VAL A 104 -7.75 20.45 3.45
CA VAL A 104 -6.49 20.75 2.74
C VAL A 104 -6.77 21.23 1.32
N ILE A 105 -7.70 20.59 0.60
CA ILE A 105 -8.12 21.05 -0.73
C ILE A 105 -8.90 22.37 -0.65
N ALA A 106 -9.83 22.50 0.30
CA ALA A 106 -10.73 23.65 0.37
C ALA A 106 -10.05 24.94 0.84
N PHE A 107 -9.14 24.86 1.82
CA PHE A 107 -8.53 26.02 2.46
C PHE A 107 -7.04 26.19 2.17
N PHE A 108 -6.34 25.09 1.85
CA PHE A 108 -4.87 25.09 1.70
C PHE A 108 -4.40 24.74 0.29
N ASN A 109 -5.25 24.92 -0.73
CA ASN A 109 -4.91 24.63 -2.13
C ASN A 109 -3.65 25.35 -2.63
N ASN A 110 -3.35 26.53 -2.07
CA ASN A 110 -2.17 27.31 -2.45
C ASN A 110 -0.84 26.68 -1.98
N ASN A 111 -0.87 25.77 -1.01
CA ASN A 111 0.31 25.11 -0.49
C ASN A 111 0.66 23.89 -1.35
N ARG A 112 1.67 24.04 -2.22
CA ARG A 112 2.14 22.98 -3.12
C ARG A 112 2.53 21.68 -2.41
N PHE A 113 2.92 21.74 -1.13
CA PHE A 113 3.37 20.58 -0.36
C PHE A 113 2.27 19.88 0.44
N LEU A 114 1.24 20.59 0.92
CA LEU A 114 0.28 20.02 1.86
C LEU A 114 -0.58 18.93 1.22
N LEU A 115 -1.06 19.17 -0.01
CA LEU A 115 -1.89 18.20 -0.70
C LEU A 115 -1.13 16.91 -1.06
N PRO A 116 0.08 16.97 -1.68
CA PRO A 116 0.82 15.75 -2.00
C PRO A 116 1.27 14.97 -0.77
N VAL A 117 1.67 15.65 0.31
CA VAL A 117 2.05 14.99 1.57
C VAL A 117 0.84 14.32 2.23
N ASN A 118 -0.32 14.97 2.25
CA ASN A 118 -1.51 14.35 2.83
C ASN A 118 -1.97 13.14 2.01
N LEU A 119 -1.97 13.25 0.68
CA LEU A 119 -2.26 12.11 -0.21
C LEU A 119 -1.26 10.97 0.02
N PHE A 120 0.04 11.26 0.11
CA PHE A 120 1.06 10.27 0.45
C PHE A 120 0.74 9.52 1.75
N LEU A 121 0.38 10.23 2.82
CA LEU A 121 0.02 9.61 4.10
C LEU A 121 -1.26 8.76 4.01
N VAL A 122 -2.26 9.21 3.26
CA VAL A 122 -3.49 8.44 3.00
C VAL A 122 -3.15 7.13 2.29
N PHE A 123 -2.39 7.20 1.19
CA PHE A 123 -1.97 6.01 0.44
C PHE A 123 -1.12 5.08 1.32
N LEU A 124 -0.08 5.59 1.98
CA LEU A 124 0.79 4.82 2.86
C LEU A 124 0.00 4.11 3.97
N SER A 125 -0.97 4.78 4.59
CA SER A 125 -1.80 4.16 5.63
C SER A 125 -2.69 3.02 5.09
N ALA A 126 -3.21 3.15 3.87
CA ALA A 126 -3.95 2.09 3.19
C ALA A 126 -3.04 0.90 2.81
N GLU A 127 -1.84 1.18 2.32
CA GLU A 127 -0.83 0.19 1.96
C GLU A 127 -0.42 -0.64 3.18
N ILE A 128 -0.06 0.03 4.28
CA ILE A 128 0.32 -0.60 5.55
C ILE A 128 -0.83 -1.46 6.09
N TYR A 129 -2.08 -0.99 6.00
CA TYR A 129 -3.26 -1.76 6.41
C TYR A 129 -3.35 -3.10 5.67
N TRP A 130 -3.20 -3.09 4.35
CA TRP A 130 -3.27 -4.30 3.53
C TRP A 130 -2.11 -5.25 3.80
N VAL A 131 -0.87 -4.74 3.84
CA VAL A 131 0.33 -5.56 4.10
C VAL A 131 0.25 -6.25 5.46
N ILE A 132 -0.13 -5.53 6.53
CA ILE A 132 -0.28 -6.09 7.88
C ILE A 132 -1.42 -7.10 7.95
N ARG A 133 -2.52 -6.83 7.23
CA ARG A 133 -3.66 -7.75 7.17
C ARG A 133 -3.25 -9.09 6.56
N GLN A 134 -2.52 -9.09 5.45
CA GLN A 134 -2.08 -10.32 4.78
C GLN A 134 -0.95 -11.02 5.52
N MET A 135 0.03 -10.27 6.06
CA MET A 135 1.11 -10.83 6.89
C MET A 135 0.56 -11.52 8.12
N GLY A 136 -0.52 -10.97 8.72
CA GLY A 136 -1.31 -11.66 9.72
C GLY A 136 -1.69 -13.05 9.22
N ARG A 137 -2.54 -13.13 8.19
CA ARG A 137 -3.07 -14.41 7.66
C ARG A 137 -2.01 -15.47 7.37
N LEU A 138 -0.86 -15.06 6.84
CA LEU A 138 0.24 -15.96 6.50
C LEU A 138 0.92 -16.58 7.74
N ASN A 139 1.03 -15.85 8.86
CA ASN A 139 1.69 -16.34 10.07
C ASN A 139 0.84 -17.31 10.91
N GLU A 140 -0.47 -17.44 10.65
CA GLU A 140 -1.34 -18.41 11.33
C GLU A 140 -1.49 -19.72 10.56
N ASN A 141 -1.11 -19.76 9.27
CA ASN A 141 -0.97 -21.01 8.52
C ASN A 141 0.21 -21.88 9.02
N GLU A 142 1.24 -21.25 9.60
CA GLU A 142 2.43 -21.93 10.12
C GLU A 142 2.24 -22.56 11.52
N ARG A 143 1.08 -22.40 12.16
CA ARG A 143 0.76 -22.98 13.49
C ARG A 143 -0.13 -24.19 13.37
#